data_AF-A0AAI9XUK9-F1
#
_entry.id   AF-A0AAI9XUK9-F1
#
_cell.length_a   1.000
_cell.length_b   1.000
_cell.length_c   1.000
_cell.angle_alpha   90.00
_cell.angle_beta   90.00
_cell.angle_gamma   90.00
#
_symmetry.space_group_name_H-M   'P 1'
#
loop_
_entity.id
_entity.type
_entity.pdbx_description
1 polymer ?
#
loop_
_entity_poly.entity_id
_entity_poly.type
_entity_poly.pdbx_seq_one_letter_code
_entity_poly.pdbx_strand_id
1 'polypeptide(L)'
;MLLSTPTILGLCWLAGARLTSAVPQVLSLEDHPRDQYVLLSSDKGMPPESLTNTHSLWSDRRQSQQPPGFVAFGDSYSAGIGTGVDGVEDECRLGSHAYPVLIFTDLAESQAPGTATFQFLSCTGSTTSNVLSGGDHSQVDKFNKSINADFAVLSIGGNDLGFFSVMNACIFRFYSFNSGSCETALQFVTDQIESSDFAQRLEMVIMEILDTVQWEKRPWFIITVTGYARFFSVETDECDNCTLGVWWQGPKLKRDVRQRMNDMVVAVNEKLRSSIDAVNSRFTTPKVLFVDYDAKFEGHRFCEPGVMEPAYNRTETWFFLVGGKDNNPNVTDPTPAPNATTVGIEYGASSKTLSPLSPLADPETCLGPAERSGDWGLLALCYMARAKRDYPSLEFTAEDVMIQNSMWYVPTYYGKTFHPRSLGHEKSRASACGLPPKQDMREKSR
;
A
#
# COMPACT_ATOMS: atom_id res chain seq x y z
N MET A 1 7.09 32.51 22.74
CA MET A 1 6.28 32.71 21.51
C MET A 1 6.07 31.35 20.89
N LEU A 2 4.91 30.75 21.13
CA LEU A 2 4.51 29.43 20.64
C LEU A 2 3.93 29.61 19.24
N LEU A 3 4.58 29.05 18.22
CA LEU A 3 4.05 28.99 16.86
C LEU A 3 3.08 27.81 16.78
N SER A 4 1.79 28.13 16.78
CA SER A 4 0.70 27.23 16.42
C SER A 4 0.89 26.71 14.99
N THR A 5 0.79 25.40 14.78
CA THR A 5 0.68 24.71 13.50
C THR A 5 -0.79 24.42 13.18
N PRO A 6 -1.46 25.10 12.22
CA PRO A 6 -2.80 24.72 11.83
C PRO A 6 -2.98 24.73 10.30
N THR A 7 -2.94 23.55 9.66
CA THR A 7 -3.54 23.42 8.31
C THR A 7 -4.02 22.00 7.97
N ILE A 8 -3.37 20.93 8.45
CA ILE A 8 -3.84 19.54 8.17
C ILE A 8 -4.94 19.11 9.15
N LEU A 9 -4.81 19.51 10.43
CA LEU A 9 -5.73 19.12 11.50
C LEU A 9 -7.20 19.52 11.25
N GLY A 10 -7.46 20.60 10.51
CA GLY A 10 -8.81 21.16 10.33
C GLY A 10 -9.65 20.48 9.24
N LEU A 11 -9.01 20.01 8.16
CA LEU A 11 -9.73 19.44 7.01
C LEU A 11 -10.23 18.01 7.29
N CYS A 12 -9.52 17.22 8.11
CA CYS A 12 -10.01 15.90 8.54
C CYS A 12 -10.89 15.94 9.80
N TRP A 13 -10.86 17.01 10.60
CA TRP A 13 -11.63 17.11 11.85
C TRP A 13 -13.15 17.16 11.65
N LEU A 14 -13.62 17.73 10.54
CA LEU A 14 -15.05 17.94 10.29
C LEU A 14 -15.81 16.66 9.87
N ALA A 15 -15.11 15.62 9.41
CA ALA A 15 -15.71 14.39 8.90
C ALA A 15 -15.97 13.30 9.98
N GLY A 16 -15.39 13.44 11.18
CA GLY A 16 -15.40 12.38 12.20
C GLY A 16 -16.74 12.06 12.89
N ALA A 17 -17.83 12.78 12.60
CA ALA A 17 -19.05 12.75 13.41
C ALA A 17 -20.28 12.05 12.80
N ARG A 18 -20.26 11.55 11.55
CA ARG A 18 -21.43 10.87 10.96
C ARG A 18 -21.03 9.70 10.06
N LEU A 19 -21.21 8.48 10.56
CA LEU A 19 -21.10 7.24 9.79
C LEU A 19 -22.49 6.81 9.32
N THR A 20 -22.73 6.81 8.00
CA THR A 20 -23.62 5.86 7.33
C THR A 20 -22.96 5.42 6.03
N SER A 21 -22.86 4.11 5.83
CA SER A 21 -22.15 3.44 4.74
C SER A 21 -22.70 3.78 3.34
N ALA A 22 -21.93 4.47 2.52
CA ALA A 22 -22.05 4.43 1.06
C ALA A 22 -20.68 4.74 0.42
N VAL A 23 -20.13 3.79 -0.32
CA VAL A 23 -18.96 4.02 -1.18
C VAL A 23 -19.41 4.85 -2.39
N PRO A 24 -18.75 5.97 -2.74
CA PRO A 24 -19.10 6.73 -3.94
C PRO A 24 -18.83 5.89 -5.20
N GLN A 25 -19.73 5.93 -6.18
CA GLN A 25 -19.50 5.27 -7.48
C GLN A 25 -18.48 6.05 -8.31
N VAL A 26 -17.45 5.36 -8.79
CA VAL A 26 -16.46 5.83 -9.78
C VAL A 26 -17.15 6.06 -11.12
N LEU A 27 -17.21 7.31 -11.58
CA LEU A 27 -17.66 7.65 -12.94
C LEU A 27 -16.42 7.80 -13.84
N SER A 28 -16.28 6.88 -14.80
CA SER A 28 -15.36 7.05 -15.93
C SER A 28 -15.90 8.17 -16.81
N LEU A 29 -15.14 9.26 -16.98
CA LEU A 29 -15.38 10.20 -18.08
C LEU A 29 -15.04 9.46 -19.38
N GLU A 30 -16.06 9.20 -20.20
CA GLU A 30 -15.85 8.70 -21.55
C GLU A 30 -14.97 9.69 -22.33
N ASP A 31 -14.01 9.13 -23.08
CA ASP A 31 -13.20 9.74 -24.16
C ASP A 31 -11.77 10.27 -23.90
N HIS A 32 -11.08 9.96 -22.78
CA HIS A 32 -9.63 10.23 -22.64
C HIS A 32 -8.81 8.98 -22.26
N PRO A 33 -7.52 8.88 -22.71
CA PRO A 33 -6.69 7.70 -22.50
C PRO A 33 -6.55 7.36 -21.01
N ARG A 34 -6.51 6.05 -20.70
CA ARG A 34 -6.63 5.43 -19.36
C ARG A 34 -5.53 5.78 -18.33
N ASP A 35 -4.73 6.83 -18.55
CA ASP A 35 -3.60 7.25 -17.72
C ASP A 35 -3.92 8.36 -16.70
N GLN A 36 -5.17 8.81 -16.60
CA GLN A 36 -5.57 9.92 -15.70
C GLN A 36 -6.83 9.58 -14.92
N TYR A 37 -6.70 8.82 -13.82
CA TYR A 37 -7.77 8.71 -12.83
C TYR A 37 -7.87 10.03 -12.06
N VAL A 38 -8.72 10.94 -12.54
CA VAL A 38 -9.24 12.06 -11.76
C VAL A 38 -10.63 11.65 -11.27
N LEU A 39 -10.77 11.43 -9.97
CA LEU A 39 -12.06 11.03 -9.37
C LEU A 39 -12.86 12.26 -8.94
N LEU A 40 -14.15 12.27 -9.28
CA LEU A 40 -15.14 13.27 -8.87
C LEU A 40 -16.29 12.57 -8.11
N SER A 41 -16.80 13.18 -7.04
CA SER A 41 -17.91 12.62 -6.24
C SER A 41 -19.28 12.80 -6.92
N SER A 42 -20.16 11.79 -6.85
CA SER A 42 -21.44 11.69 -7.58
C SER A 42 -22.66 12.25 -6.81
N ASP A 43 -23.60 12.88 -7.53
CA ASP A 43 -24.91 13.34 -7.06
C ASP A 43 -25.91 12.17 -6.89
N LYS A 44 -26.29 11.86 -5.64
CA LYS A 44 -27.61 11.29 -5.35
C LYS A 44 -28.26 12.09 -4.22
N GLY A 45 -29.23 12.92 -4.61
CA GLY A 45 -29.80 13.98 -3.80
C GLY A 45 -30.76 13.53 -2.68
N MET A 46 -30.86 14.41 -1.68
CA MET A 46 -32.00 14.54 -0.76
C MET A 46 -32.10 16.03 -0.34
N PRO A 47 -33.31 16.61 -0.19
CA PRO A 47 -33.49 18.08 -0.13
C PRO A 47 -33.17 18.69 1.25
N PRO A 48 -32.93 20.01 1.33
CA PRO A 48 -32.43 20.66 2.54
C PRO A 48 -33.55 21.00 3.53
N GLU A 49 -33.44 20.56 4.78
CA GLU A 49 -34.14 21.18 5.90
C GLU A 49 -33.23 22.17 6.64
N SER A 50 -33.79 23.35 6.90
CA SER A 50 -33.13 24.51 7.48
C SER A 50 -32.69 24.30 8.92
N LEU A 51 -31.46 24.74 9.27
CA LEU A 51 -31.14 25.16 10.63
C LEU A 51 -30.35 26.47 10.62
N THR A 52 -30.87 27.40 11.42
CA THR A 52 -30.45 28.79 11.59
C THR A 52 -29.30 28.96 12.58
N ASN A 53 -28.41 29.90 12.24
CA ASN A 53 -27.57 30.76 13.06
C ASN A 53 -27.02 30.25 14.41
N THR A 54 -25.70 30.01 14.41
CA THR A 54 -24.78 30.52 15.46
C THR A 54 -23.49 31.04 14.82
N HIS A 55 -23.36 32.37 14.72
CA HIS A 55 -22.07 33.09 14.70
C HIS A 55 -21.35 32.79 16.05
N SER A 56 -20.04 32.72 16.22
CA SER A 56 -18.84 33.14 15.50
C SER A 56 -17.63 32.58 16.25
N LEU A 57 -16.51 32.31 15.56
CA LEU A 57 -15.12 32.68 15.96
C LEU A 57 -14.05 32.19 14.95
N TRP A 58 -14.40 32.05 13.66
CA TRP A 58 -13.47 31.65 12.60
C TRP A 58 -13.66 32.56 11.40
N SER A 59 -13.18 33.79 11.52
CA SER A 59 -13.06 34.73 10.41
C SER A 59 -11.69 35.40 10.50
N ASP A 60 -10.64 34.65 10.12
CA ASP A 60 -9.51 35.20 9.37
C ASP A 60 -8.46 34.13 9.08
N ARG A 61 -8.56 33.51 7.91
CA ARG A 61 -7.50 33.43 6.87
C ARG A 61 -7.75 32.27 5.89
N ARG A 62 -7.87 32.67 4.62
CA ARG A 62 -7.92 31.90 3.37
C ARG A 62 -9.27 31.25 3.03
N GLN A 63 -10.10 32.05 2.37
CA GLN A 63 -10.82 31.59 1.19
C GLN A 63 -9.79 31.08 0.16
N SER A 64 -9.59 29.77 0.03
CA SER A 64 -9.45 29.23 -1.32
C SER A 64 -10.88 29.11 -1.87
N GLN A 65 -11.16 29.83 -2.95
CA GLN A 65 -12.40 29.70 -3.72
C GLN A 65 -12.42 28.39 -4.55
N GLN A 66 -11.41 27.54 -4.40
CA GLN A 66 -11.25 26.29 -5.11
C GLN A 66 -11.42 25.14 -4.13
N PRO A 67 -12.15 24.08 -4.54
CA PRO A 67 -12.32 22.89 -3.72
C PRO A 67 -10.98 22.27 -3.31
N PRO A 68 -10.90 21.68 -2.11
CA PRO A 68 -9.68 21.01 -1.68
C PRO A 68 -9.42 19.75 -2.51
N GLY A 69 -8.16 19.47 -2.79
CA GLY A 69 -7.76 18.26 -3.50
C GLY A 69 -6.35 17.82 -3.17
N PHE A 70 -5.96 16.64 -3.65
CA PHE A 70 -4.63 16.10 -3.40
C PHE A 70 -4.20 15.09 -4.46
N VAL A 71 -2.93 14.72 -4.41
CA VAL A 71 -2.33 13.71 -5.28
C VAL A 71 -1.63 12.64 -4.45
N ALA A 72 -1.74 11.39 -4.88
CA ALA A 72 -1.06 10.27 -4.25
C ALA A 72 0.00 9.68 -5.17
N PHE A 73 1.26 9.78 -4.76
CA PHE A 73 2.42 9.17 -5.39
C PHE A 73 2.85 7.93 -4.60
N GLY A 74 3.58 7.02 -5.24
CA GLY A 74 4.27 5.97 -4.51
C GLY A 74 4.27 4.58 -5.13
N ASP A 75 4.60 3.61 -4.30
CA ASP A 75 4.68 2.19 -4.58
C ASP A 75 3.38 1.45 -4.24
N SER A 76 3.46 0.12 -4.15
CA SER A 76 2.35 -0.78 -3.83
C SER A 76 1.72 -0.56 -2.46
N TYR A 77 2.43 0.02 -1.48
CA TYR A 77 1.85 0.36 -0.17
C TYR A 77 0.96 1.60 -0.25
N SER A 78 1.17 2.48 -1.23
CA SER A 78 0.24 3.57 -1.55
C SER A 78 -0.84 3.13 -2.52
N ALA A 79 -0.50 2.31 -3.53
CA ALA A 79 -1.48 1.75 -4.47
C ALA A 79 -2.52 0.86 -3.76
N GLY A 80 -2.15 0.19 -2.66
CA GLY A 80 -3.07 -0.66 -1.89
C GLY A 80 -3.39 -1.98 -2.59
N ILE A 81 -2.37 -2.61 -3.17
CA ILE A 81 -2.48 -3.88 -3.87
C ILE A 81 -3.28 -4.92 -3.06
N GLY A 82 -4.30 -5.50 -3.68
CA GLY A 82 -5.14 -6.55 -3.07
C GLY A 82 -6.31 -6.04 -2.21
N THR A 83 -6.49 -4.73 -2.03
CA THR A 83 -7.58 -4.16 -1.20
C THR A 83 -8.89 -3.91 -1.97
N GLY A 84 -9.21 -4.83 -2.88
CA GLY A 84 -10.35 -4.72 -3.81
C GLY A 84 -10.06 -3.83 -5.02
N VAL A 85 -10.78 -4.03 -6.11
CA VAL A 85 -10.67 -3.22 -7.33
C VAL A 85 -12.06 -2.83 -7.83
N ASP A 86 -12.19 -1.61 -8.34
CA ASP A 86 -13.44 -1.15 -8.97
C ASP A 86 -13.42 -1.50 -10.46
N GLY A 87 -13.77 -2.75 -10.77
CA GLY A 87 -13.81 -3.27 -12.14
C GLY A 87 -12.62 -4.20 -12.44
N VAL A 88 -11.87 -3.89 -13.49
CA VAL A 88 -10.69 -4.68 -13.88
C VAL A 88 -9.46 -4.07 -13.22
N GLU A 89 -8.66 -4.92 -12.58
CA GLU A 89 -7.38 -4.53 -12.01
C GLU A 89 -6.46 -3.95 -13.09
N ASP A 90 -5.90 -2.77 -12.81
CA ASP A 90 -4.95 -2.09 -13.68
C ASP A 90 -3.49 -2.55 -13.42
N GLU A 91 -2.55 -2.12 -14.26
CA GLU A 91 -1.12 -2.49 -14.15
C GLU A 91 -0.47 -1.99 -12.84
N CYS A 92 -0.94 -0.88 -12.30
CA CYS A 92 -0.49 -0.29 -11.03
C CYS A 92 -1.15 -0.91 -9.80
N ARG A 93 -2.26 -1.65 -10.00
CA ARG A 93 -3.06 -2.36 -8.99
C ARG A 93 -3.61 -1.45 -7.91
N LEU A 94 -4.33 -0.44 -8.38
CA LEU A 94 -4.96 0.54 -7.51
C LEU A 94 -6.11 -0.11 -6.74
N GLY A 95 -5.94 -0.18 -5.43
CA GLY A 95 -6.92 -0.74 -4.51
C GLY A 95 -8.03 0.26 -4.18
N SER A 96 -9.28 -0.17 -4.20
CA SER A 96 -10.43 0.68 -3.83
C SER A 96 -10.48 1.00 -2.33
N HIS A 97 -9.74 0.27 -1.50
CA HIS A 97 -9.59 0.54 -0.06
C HIS A 97 -8.15 0.92 0.31
N ALA A 98 -7.35 1.35 -0.67
CA ALA A 98 -6.04 1.93 -0.43
C ALA A 98 -6.17 3.20 0.42
N TYR A 99 -5.17 3.49 1.25
CA TYR A 99 -5.23 4.61 2.18
C TYR A 99 -5.47 5.97 1.47
N PRO A 100 -4.92 6.25 0.26
CA PRO A 100 -5.23 7.47 -0.45
C PRO A 100 -6.71 7.54 -0.87
N VAL A 101 -7.31 6.43 -1.30
CA VAL A 101 -8.74 6.39 -1.64
C VAL A 101 -9.59 6.67 -0.40
N LEU A 102 -9.23 6.12 0.76
CA LEU A 102 -9.93 6.39 2.01
C LEU A 102 -9.80 7.86 2.45
N ILE A 103 -8.64 8.50 2.23
CA ILE A 103 -8.47 9.96 2.44
C ILE A 103 -9.40 10.74 1.51
N PHE A 104 -9.50 10.33 0.24
CA PHE A 104 -10.38 10.99 -0.72
C PHE A 104 -11.85 10.84 -0.36
N THR A 105 -12.29 9.66 0.09
CA THR A 105 -13.66 9.45 0.57
C THR A 105 -13.98 10.40 1.71
N ASP A 106 -13.13 10.45 2.75
CA ASP A 106 -13.33 11.35 3.89
C ASP A 106 -13.36 12.83 3.45
N LEU A 107 -12.49 13.21 2.51
CA LEU A 107 -12.46 14.57 1.95
C LEU A 107 -13.73 14.89 1.18
N ALA A 108 -14.16 14.02 0.27
CA ALA A 108 -15.34 14.21 -0.56
C ALA A 108 -16.64 14.31 0.28
N GLU A 109 -16.74 13.52 1.36
CA GLU A 109 -17.88 13.58 2.30
C GLU A 109 -17.92 14.89 3.10
N SER A 110 -16.76 15.52 3.33
CA SER A 110 -16.66 16.80 4.05
C SER A 110 -16.99 18.03 3.19
N GLN A 111 -17.15 17.85 1.87
CA GLN A 111 -17.33 18.93 0.91
C GLN A 111 -18.67 18.81 0.16
N ALA A 112 -19.01 19.84 -0.62
CA ALA A 112 -20.13 19.73 -1.54
C ALA A 112 -19.85 18.66 -2.60
N PRO A 113 -20.87 17.90 -3.06
CA PRO A 113 -20.71 16.90 -4.12
C PRO A 113 -19.99 17.46 -5.35
N GLY A 114 -19.13 16.64 -5.96
CA GLY A 114 -18.38 16.99 -7.16
C GLY A 114 -17.26 18.04 -6.97
N THR A 115 -16.98 18.50 -5.75
CA THR A 115 -15.98 19.56 -5.54
C THR A 115 -14.58 19.02 -5.27
N ALA A 116 -14.41 18.03 -4.39
CA ALA A 116 -13.09 17.49 -4.07
C ALA A 116 -12.42 16.85 -5.29
N THR A 117 -11.11 17.09 -5.46
CA THR A 117 -10.33 16.49 -6.56
C THR A 117 -9.23 15.57 -6.02
N PHE A 118 -9.04 14.44 -6.68
CA PHE A 118 -8.00 13.48 -6.33
C PHE A 118 -7.41 12.86 -7.58
N GLN A 119 -6.08 12.80 -7.64
CA GLN A 119 -5.37 12.04 -8.66
C GLN A 119 -4.53 10.93 -8.01
N PHE A 120 -4.76 9.71 -8.45
CA PHE A 120 -4.08 8.51 -7.94
C PHE A 120 -2.98 8.07 -8.92
N LEU A 121 -1.72 8.33 -8.56
CA LEU A 121 -0.53 8.06 -9.39
C LEU A 121 0.39 6.97 -8.81
N SER A 122 0.02 6.41 -7.66
CA SER A 122 0.80 5.34 -7.03
C SER A 122 0.78 4.09 -7.92
N CYS A 123 1.87 3.32 -7.92
CA CYS A 123 1.95 2.18 -8.81
C CYS A 123 2.81 1.07 -8.21
N THR A 124 2.26 -0.14 -8.17
CA THR A 124 2.98 -1.33 -7.70
C THR A 124 4.30 -1.51 -8.44
N GLY A 125 5.37 -1.81 -7.70
CA GLY A 125 6.72 -1.97 -8.26
C GLY A 125 7.50 -0.68 -8.47
N SER A 126 6.89 0.49 -8.26
CA SER A 126 7.59 1.78 -8.43
C SER A 126 8.75 1.93 -7.46
N THR A 127 9.88 2.39 -7.98
CA THR A 127 11.03 2.88 -7.23
C THR A 127 11.05 4.41 -7.20
N THR A 128 11.98 5.03 -6.46
CA THR A 128 12.16 6.48 -6.47
C THR A 128 12.35 7.04 -7.88
N SER A 129 13.03 6.32 -8.78
CA SER A 129 13.22 6.76 -10.17
C SER A 129 11.93 6.78 -10.99
N ASN A 130 10.91 6.00 -10.62
CA ASN A 130 9.61 6.05 -11.28
C ASN A 130 8.77 7.24 -10.81
N VAL A 131 9.09 7.86 -9.68
CA VAL A 131 8.42 9.10 -9.28
C VAL A 131 9.01 10.30 -10.00
N LEU A 132 10.33 10.31 -10.23
CA LEU A 132 11.06 11.40 -10.90
C LEU A 132 10.69 11.58 -12.38
N SER A 133 10.89 12.80 -12.88
CA SER A 133 10.63 13.17 -14.28
C SER A 133 11.57 12.47 -15.26
N GLY A 134 11.10 12.29 -16.50
CA GLY A 134 11.88 11.76 -17.61
C GLY A 134 11.97 10.23 -17.72
N GLY A 135 11.36 9.48 -16.79
CA GLY A 135 11.25 8.02 -16.87
C GLY A 135 9.97 7.55 -17.57
N ASP A 136 10.02 6.34 -18.16
CA ASP A 136 8.87 5.73 -18.87
C ASP A 136 7.61 5.57 -18.00
N HIS A 137 7.80 5.47 -16.68
CA HIS A 137 6.74 5.36 -15.68
C HIS A 137 6.70 6.55 -14.71
N SER A 138 7.21 7.71 -15.14
CA SER A 138 7.28 8.94 -14.34
C SER A 138 5.91 9.37 -13.79
N GLN A 139 5.76 9.34 -12.47
CA GLN A 139 4.53 9.76 -11.82
C GLN A 139 4.37 11.29 -11.85
N VAL A 140 5.45 12.07 -11.66
CA VAL A 140 5.36 13.55 -11.73
C VAL A 140 5.04 14.06 -13.13
N ASP A 141 5.46 13.37 -14.19
CA ASP A 141 5.08 13.76 -15.57
C ASP A 141 3.61 13.44 -15.86
N LYS A 142 3.06 12.39 -15.24
CA LYS A 142 1.63 12.04 -15.31
C LYS A 142 0.74 12.94 -14.45
N PHE A 143 1.32 13.75 -13.55
CA PHE A 143 0.56 14.64 -12.69
C PHE A 143 -0.17 15.72 -13.50
N ASN A 144 -1.50 15.73 -13.37
CA ASN A 144 -2.35 16.73 -14.01
C ASN A 144 -2.29 18.03 -13.21
N LYS A 145 -1.41 18.94 -13.64
CA LYS A 145 -1.18 20.25 -13.02
C LYS A 145 -2.43 21.16 -12.97
N SER A 146 -3.52 20.78 -13.66
CA SER A 146 -4.80 21.50 -13.61
C SER A 146 -5.60 21.20 -12.34
N ILE A 147 -5.32 20.11 -11.64
CA ILE A 147 -6.01 19.79 -10.38
C ILE A 147 -5.52 20.71 -9.25
N ASN A 148 -6.44 21.09 -8.36
CA ASN A 148 -6.07 21.83 -7.16
C ASN A 148 -5.57 20.85 -6.08
N ALA A 149 -4.29 20.47 -6.15
CA ALA A 149 -3.64 19.71 -5.09
C ALA A 149 -3.12 20.64 -3.95
N ASP A 150 -3.72 20.52 -2.77
CA ASP A 150 -3.34 21.22 -1.54
C ASP A 150 -2.32 20.46 -0.69
N PHE A 151 -2.21 19.15 -0.89
CA PHE A 151 -1.19 18.30 -0.30
C PHE A 151 -0.89 17.10 -1.21
N ALA A 152 0.16 16.35 -0.89
CA ALA A 152 0.44 15.05 -1.48
C ALA A 152 0.64 13.98 -0.41
N VAL A 153 0.36 12.73 -0.75
CA VAL A 153 0.78 11.56 0.03
C VAL A 153 1.78 10.73 -0.77
N LEU A 154 2.74 10.13 -0.08
CA LEU A 154 3.84 9.37 -0.68
C LEU A 154 4.20 8.15 0.18
N SER A 155 4.22 6.96 -0.44
CA SER A 155 4.93 5.78 0.07
C SER A 155 5.93 5.34 -0.97
N ILE A 156 7.23 5.35 -0.68
CA ILE A 156 8.24 4.93 -1.67
C ILE A 156 9.51 4.46 -0.96
N GLY A 157 10.23 3.54 -1.60
CA GLY A 157 11.59 3.17 -1.23
C GLY A 157 11.81 1.70 -0.91
N GLY A 158 10.77 0.95 -0.55
CA GLY A 158 10.90 -0.49 -0.28
C GLY A 158 11.45 -1.27 -1.49
N ASN A 159 11.05 -0.87 -2.71
CA ASN A 159 11.54 -1.45 -3.95
C ASN A 159 13.01 -1.07 -4.23
N ASP A 160 13.40 0.19 -4.01
CA ASP A 160 14.78 0.68 -4.15
C ASP A 160 15.76 -0.07 -3.23
N LEU A 161 15.31 -0.34 -2.00
CA LEU A 161 16.09 -1.04 -0.99
C LEU A 161 16.14 -2.56 -1.23
N GLY A 162 15.33 -3.09 -2.15
CA GLY A 162 15.35 -4.50 -2.52
C GLY A 162 14.61 -5.42 -1.54
N PHE A 163 13.50 -4.96 -0.93
CA PHE A 163 12.72 -5.75 0.04
C PHE A 163 12.28 -7.12 -0.51
N PHE A 164 11.98 -7.22 -1.80
CA PHE A 164 11.68 -8.50 -2.44
C PHE A 164 12.77 -9.54 -2.25
N SER A 165 14.05 -9.14 -2.31
CA SER A 165 15.18 -10.05 -2.15
C SER A 165 15.18 -10.70 -0.76
N VAL A 166 14.84 -9.93 0.28
CA VAL A 166 14.71 -10.42 1.66
C VAL A 166 13.51 -11.34 1.78
N MET A 167 12.35 -10.96 1.24
CA MET A 167 11.17 -11.82 1.25
C MET A 167 11.41 -13.15 0.53
N ASN A 168 12.09 -13.11 -0.62
CA ASN A 168 12.44 -14.30 -1.38
C ASN A 168 13.47 -15.16 -0.63
N ALA A 169 14.52 -14.59 -0.06
CA ALA A 169 15.59 -15.36 0.60
C ALA A 169 15.19 -15.90 1.99
N CYS A 170 14.50 -15.10 2.78
CA CYS A 170 14.20 -15.38 4.19
C CYS A 170 12.86 -16.07 4.42
N ILE A 171 11.84 -15.82 3.59
CA ILE A 171 10.46 -16.23 3.87
C ILE A 171 9.94 -17.21 2.83
N PHE A 172 9.84 -16.80 1.57
CA PHE A 172 9.07 -17.56 0.57
C PHE A 172 9.89 -18.57 -0.21
N ARG A 173 11.16 -18.24 -0.52
CA ARG A 173 12.01 -18.96 -1.47
C ARG A 173 11.31 -19.22 -2.80
N PHE A 174 10.72 -18.21 -3.45
CA PHE A 174 10.05 -18.39 -4.75
C PHE A 174 10.95 -19.07 -5.79
N TYR A 175 12.27 -18.80 -5.78
CA TYR A 175 13.23 -19.48 -6.66
C TYR A 175 13.93 -20.69 -6.00
N SER A 176 13.32 -21.29 -4.97
CA SER A 176 13.82 -22.45 -4.25
C SER A 176 15.29 -22.27 -3.82
N PHE A 177 16.18 -23.22 -4.16
CA PHE A 177 17.61 -23.19 -3.84
C PHE A 177 18.35 -21.95 -4.36
N ASN A 178 17.84 -21.32 -5.42
CA ASN A 178 18.46 -20.16 -6.07
C ASN A 178 18.03 -18.81 -5.47
N SER A 179 17.23 -18.83 -4.39
CA SER A 179 16.75 -17.61 -3.71
C SER A 179 17.84 -16.87 -2.89
N GLY A 180 19.06 -17.41 -2.82
CA GLY A 180 20.13 -16.90 -1.96
C GLY A 180 19.96 -17.28 -0.48
N SER A 181 20.79 -16.67 0.37
CA SER A 181 20.72 -16.78 1.83
C SER A 181 20.04 -15.55 2.43
N CYS A 182 19.36 -15.74 3.56
CA CYS A 182 18.70 -14.66 4.27
C CYS A 182 19.71 -13.62 4.78
N GLU A 183 20.88 -14.08 5.26
CA GLU A 183 21.96 -13.23 5.74
C GLU A 183 22.48 -12.28 4.65
N THR A 184 22.72 -12.79 3.44
CA THR A 184 23.21 -11.96 2.33
C THR A 184 22.15 -10.96 1.87
N ALA A 185 20.88 -11.36 1.83
CA ALA A 185 19.79 -10.45 1.48
C ALA A 185 19.63 -9.32 2.52
N LEU A 186 19.64 -9.64 3.81
CA LEU A 186 19.56 -8.64 4.89
C LEU A 186 20.77 -7.70 4.89
N GLN A 187 21.98 -8.21 4.64
CA GLN A 187 23.17 -7.39 4.51
C GLN A 187 23.06 -6.44 3.31
N PHE A 188 22.60 -6.93 2.17
CA PHE A 188 22.39 -6.08 0.98
C PHE A 188 21.45 -4.91 1.28
N VAL A 189 20.32 -5.15 1.94
CA VAL A 189 19.40 -4.06 2.32
C VAL A 189 20.06 -3.10 3.32
N THR A 190 20.80 -3.63 4.29
CA THR A 190 21.55 -2.81 5.26
C THR A 190 22.53 -1.87 4.56
N ASP A 191 23.31 -2.39 3.60
CA ASP A 191 24.25 -1.59 2.80
C ASP A 191 23.53 -0.49 2.00
N GLN A 192 22.34 -0.78 1.45
CA GLN A 192 21.52 0.23 0.75
C GLN A 192 20.96 1.30 1.69
N ILE A 193 20.57 0.94 2.92
CA ILE A 193 20.09 1.88 3.94
C ILE A 193 21.23 2.78 4.42
N GLU A 194 22.42 2.22 4.65
CA GLU A 194 23.60 2.97 5.09
C GLU A 194 24.14 3.90 3.99
N SER A 195 23.97 3.52 2.72
CA SER A 195 24.32 4.34 1.56
C SER A 195 23.63 5.72 1.56
N SER A 196 24.34 6.72 1.04
CA SER A 196 23.79 8.05 0.76
C SER A 196 22.85 8.07 -0.46
N ASP A 197 22.90 7.06 -1.33
CA ASP A 197 22.19 7.08 -2.62
C ASP A 197 20.68 7.01 -2.42
N PHE A 198 20.21 6.22 -1.45
CA PHE A 198 18.80 6.15 -1.13
C PHE A 198 18.27 7.49 -0.58
N ALA A 199 18.98 8.08 0.39
CA ALA A 199 18.61 9.41 0.92
C ALA A 199 18.56 10.46 -0.19
N GLN A 200 19.62 10.57 -1.00
CA GLN A 200 19.68 11.56 -2.08
C GLN A 200 18.54 11.37 -3.09
N ARG A 201 18.20 10.12 -3.46
CA ARG A 201 17.07 9.85 -4.35
C ARG A 201 15.73 10.24 -3.75
N LEU A 202 15.50 9.93 -2.48
CA LEU A 202 14.29 10.34 -1.78
C LEU A 202 14.17 11.87 -1.68
N GLU A 203 15.29 12.56 -1.37
CA GLU A 203 15.34 14.02 -1.38
C GLU A 203 15.01 14.59 -2.75
N MET A 204 15.56 14.02 -3.84
CA MET A 204 15.22 14.43 -5.21
C MET A 204 13.74 14.24 -5.50
N VAL A 205 13.14 13.09 -5.13
CA VAL A 205 11.71 12.84 -5.31
C VAL A 205 10.87 13.90 -4.62
N ILE A 206 11.17 14.18 -3.35
CA ILE A 206 10.43 15.16 -2.56
C ILE A 206 10.54 16.56 -3.17
N MET A 207 11.75 16.99 -3.56
CA MET A 207 11.97 18.30 -4.17
C MET A 207 11.28 18.40 -5.54
N GLU A 208 11.35 17.34 -6.37
CA GLU A 208 10.69 17.30 -7.68
C GLU A 208 9.15 17.42 -7.55
N ILE A 209 8.55 16.77 -6.55
CA ILE A 209 7.11 16.92 -6.26
C ILE A 209 6.81 18.37 -5.87
N LEU A 210 7.60 18.97 -4.96
CA LEU A 210 7.43 20.36 -4.53
C LEU A 210 7.53 21.33 -5.71
N ASP A 211 8.52 21.15 -6.57
CA ASP A 211 8.75 21.99 -7.74
C ASP A 211 7.62 21.82 -8.78
N THR A 212 7.17 20.57 -8.99
CA THR A 212 6.05 20.23 -9.88
C THR A 212 4.76 20.94 -9.50
N VAL A 213 4.47 21.07 -8.20
CA VAL A 213 3.28 21.79 -7.69
C VAL A 213 3.50 23.29 -7.52
N GLN A 214 4.70 23.81 -7.86
CA GLN A 214 5.09 25.21 -7.67
C GLN A 214 4.86 25.66 -6.22
N TRP A 215 5.47 24.94 -5.27
CA TRP A 215 5.26 25.12 -3.83
C TRP A 215 5.48 26.57 -3.34
N GLU A 216 6.29 27.39 -4.01
CA GLU A 216 6.48 28.80 -3.66
C GLU A 216 5.18 29.61 -3.81
N LYS A 217 4.33 29.23 -4.78
CA LYS A 217 3.00 29.80 -4.98
C LYS A 217 1.96 29.17 -4.06
N ARG A 218 2.27 28.01 -3.48
CA ARG A 218 1.42 27.23 -2.56
C ARG A 218 2.14 26.99 -1.23
N PRO A 219 2.45 28.04 -0.43
CA PRO A 219 3.25 27.88 0.78
C PRO A 219 2.61 26.97 1.85
N TRP A 220 1.32 26.66 1.74
CA TRP A 220 0.61 25.71 2.60
C TRP A 220 0.75 24.24 2.17
N PHE A 221 1.27 23.97 0.97
CA PHE A 221 1.40 22.62 0.45
C PHE A 221 2.39 21.80 1.28
N ILE A 222 1.96 20.58 1.64
CA ILE A 222 2.73 19.63 2.45
C ILE A 222 2.70 18.26 1.76
N ILE A 223 3.82 17.55 1.83
CA ILE A 223 3.92 16.15 1.43
C ILE A 223 3.87 15.29 2.70
N THR A 224 3.04 14.28 2.71
CA THR A 224 2.96 13.30 3.80
C THR A 224 3.60 12.00 3.34
N VAL A 225 4.75 11.66 3.91
CA VAL A 225 5.47 10.42 3.60
C VAL A 225 5.16 9.38 4.65
N THR A 226 4.61 8.24 4.23
CA THR A 226 4.30 7.13 5.14
C THR A 226 5.51 6.22 5.35
N GLY A 227 5.72 5.77 6.59
CA GLY A 227 6.64 4.67 6.88
C GLY A 227 6.05 3.29 6.57
N TYR A 228 6.72 2.25 7.05
CA TYR A 228 6.29 0.86 6.97
C TYR A 228 6.05 0.27 8.37
N ALA A 229 5.19 -0.73 8.50
CA ALA A 229 4.99 -1.45 9.76
C ALA A 229 5.84 -2.71 9.82
N ARG A 230 6.35 -3.04 11.01
CA ARG A 230 7.03 -4.30 11.32
C ARG A 230 6.06 -5.47 11.04
N PHE A 231 6.60 -6.53 10.47
CA PHE A 231 5.81 -7.63 9.93
C PHE A 231 5.41 -8.68 10.95
N PHE A 232 6.25 -8.88 11.97
CA PHE A 232 6.11 -9.99 12.91
C PHE A 232 6.00 -9.50 14.34
N SER A 233 5.22 -10.20 15.16
CA SER A 233 5.46 -10.20 16.60
C SER A 233 6.67 -11.07 16.91
N VAL A 234 7.42 -10.70 17.96
CA VAL A 234 8.64 -11.34 18.44
C VAL A 234 8.56 -11.70 19.93
N GLU A 235 7.33 -11.69 20.48
CA GLU A 235 7.08 -11.92 21.90
C GLU A 235 7.28 -13.38 22.30
N THR A 236 6.81 -14.32 21.45
CA THR A 236 6.87 -15.76 21.70
C THR A 236 7.72 -16.48 20.64
N ASP A 237 8.10 -17.73 20.95
CA ASP A 237 8.77 -18.69 20.05
C ASP A 237 7.80 -19.70 19.41
N GLU A 238 6.49 -19.56 19.65
CA GLU A 238 5.44 -20.47 19.16
C GLU A 238 5.54 -20.65 17.63
N CYS A 239 5.78 -19.56 16.92
CA CYS A 239 5.93 -19.52 15.46
C CYS A 239 7.26 -20.11 14.93
N ASP A 240 8.22 -20.53 15.77
CA ASP A 240 9.57 -20.87 15.32
C ASP A 240 9.61 -22.06 14.36
N ASN A 241 8.57 -22.90 14.37
CA ASN A 241 8.43 -24.03 13.45
C ASN A 241 7.47 -23.77 12.28
N CYS A 242 6.79 -22.62 12.26
CA CYS A 242 5.94 -22.17 11.16
C CYS A 242 6.77 -21.85 9.92
N THR A 243 6.13 -21.88 8.76
CA THR A 243 6.73 -21.48 7.48
C THR A 243 5.70 -20.83 6.59
N LEU A 244 6.10 -19.79 5.87
CA LEU A 244 5.35 -19.23 4.74
C LEU A 244 5.99 -19.61 3.40
N GLY A 245 6.97 -20.51 3.41
CA GLY A 245 7.70 -20.93 2.23
C GLY A 245 6.79 -21.63 1.22
N VAL A 246 6.97 -21.33 -0.07
CA VAL A 246 6.13 -21.91 -1.12
C VAL A 246 6.47 -23.39 -1.38
N TRP A 247 7.69 -23.80 -1.07
CA TRP A 247 8.17 -25.18 -1.24
C TRP A 247 8.20 -25.94 0.08
N TRP A 248 7.99 -27.26 -0.01
CA TRP A 248 8.14 -28.18 1.10
C TRP A 248 9.50 -27.97 1.79
N GLN A 249 9.49 -27.94 3.13
CA GLN A 249 10.65 -27.57 3.97
C GLN A 249 11.19 -26.15 3.74
N GLY A 250 10.31 -25.21 3.40
CA GLY A 250 10.65 -23.79 3.35
C GLY A 250 11.21 -23.22 4.67
N PRO A 251 11.78 -21.99 4.62
CA PRO A 251 12.36 -21.33 5.78
C PRO A 251 11.41 -21.29 6.97
N LYS A 252 11.99 -21.42 8.16
CA LYS A 252 11.25 -21.35 9.41
C LYS A 252 11.17 -19.91 9.91
N LEU A 253 10.01 -19.53 10.45
CA LEU A 253 9.76 -18.21 11.05
C LEU A 253 10.36 -18.10 12.45
N LYS A 254 11.63 -18.50 12.61
CA LYS A 254 12.33 -18.41 13.88
C LYS A 254 12.33 -16.97 14.39
N ARG A 255 12.26 -16.83 15.71
CA ARG A 255 12.25 -15.52 16.37
C ARG A 255 13.40 -14.61 15.95
N ASP A 256 14.60 -15.15 15.71
CA ASP A 256 15.75 -14.37 15.25
C ASP A 256 15.57 -13.83 13.81
N VAL A 257 14.94 -14.60 12.92
CA VAL A 257 14.61 -14.16 11.55
C VAL A 257 13.54 -13.07 11.61
N ARG A 258 12.48 -13.29 12.40
CA ARG A 258 11.42 -12.30 12.63
C ARG A 258 11.97 -10.98 13.18
N GLN A 259 12.87 -11.06 14.18
CA GLN A 259 13.52 -9.89 14.76
C GLN A 259 14.37 -9.14 13.73
N ARG A 260 15.26 -9.83 13.00
CA ARG A 260 16.10 -9.18 11.99
C ARG A 260 15.30 -8.48 10.89
N MET A 261 14.18 -9.07 10.46
CA MET A 261 13.30 -8.43 9.49
C MET A 261 12.57 -7.21 10.06
N ASN A 262 12.17 -7.26 11.33
CA ASN A 262 11.60 -6.09 12.01
C ASN A 262 12.63 -4.97 12.19
N ASP A 263 13.87 -5.30 12.56
CA ASP A 263 14.97 -4.34 12.71
C ASP A 263 15.26 -3.63 11.38
N MET A 264 15.22 -4.38 10.27
CA MET A 264 15.31 -3.80 8.92
C MET A 264 14.20 -2.77 8.67
N VAL A 265 12.94 -3.08 9.01
CA VAL A 265 11.82 -2.12 8.84
C VAL A 265 12.03 -0.86 9.68
N VAL A 266 12.51 -1.01 10.93
CA VAL A 266 12.84 0.13 11.80
C VAL A 266 13.94 0.99 11.17
N ALA A 267 15.02 0.38 10.68
CA ALA A 267 16.12 1.08 10.04
C ALA A 267 15.68 1.84 8.77
N VAL A 268 14.77 1.27 7.97
CA VAL A 268 14.17 1.98 6.83
C VAL A 268 13.37 3.19 7.28
N ASN A 269 12.50 3.04 8.28
CA ASN A 269 11.71 4.17 8.79
C ASN A 269 12.59 5.28 9.37
N GLU A 270 13.68 4.93 10.05
CA GLU A 270 14.67 5.90 10.54
C GLU A 270 15.35 6.64 9.39
N LYS A 271 15.75 5.93 8.33
CA LYS A 271 16.36 6.52 7.14
C LYS A 271 15.40 7.43 6.37
N LEU A 272 14.13 7.04 6.24
CA LEU A 272 13.07 7.89 5.69
C LEU A 272 12.94 9.18 6.50
N ARG A 273 12.80 9.06 7.83
CA ARG A 273 12.68 10.19 8.76
C ARG A 273 13.88 11.14 8.67
N SER A 274 15.11 10.61 8.72
CA SER A 274 16.31 11.45 8.65
C SER A 274 16.45 12.17 7.31
N SER A 275 16.07 11.52 6.21
CA SER A 275 16.10 12.13 4.87
C SER A 275 15.05 13.25 4.75
N ILE A 276 13.87 13.05 5.33
CA ILE A 276 12.82 14.06 5.43
C ILE A 276 13.27 15.26 6.27
N ASP A 277 13.93 15.02 7.40
CA ASP A 277 14.49 16.08 8.24
C ASP A 277 15.56 16.88 7.48
N ALA A 278 16.40 16.22 6.69
CA ALA A 278 17.38 16.87 5.82
C ALA A 278 16.72 17.77 4.77
N VAL A 279 15.63 17.33 4.13
CA VAL A 279 14.84 18.21 3.25
C VAL A 279 14.25 19.39 4.01
N ASN A 280 13.56 19.13 5.12
CA ASN A 280 12.88 20.16 5.91
C ASN A 280 13.84 21.23 6.45
N SER A 281 15.10 20.88 6.71
CA SER A 281 16.13 21.85 7.12
C SER A 281 16.39 22.97 6.10
N ARG A 282 15.98 22.77 4.83
CA ARG A 282 16.10 23.76 3.74
C ARG A 282 14.96 24.78 3.73
N PHE A 283 13.93 24.56 4.54
CA PHE A 283 12.72 25.39 4.57
C PHE A 283 12.54 26.04 5.94
N THR A 284 11.97 27.25 5.95
CA THR A 284 11.61 27.95 7.20
C THR A 284 10.41 27.33 7.90
N THR A 285 9.58 26.59 7.16
CA THR A 285 8.45 25.82 7.66
C THR A 285 8.52 24.43 7.05
N PRO A 286 8.40 23.35 7.84
CA PRO A 286 8.43 21.99 7.31
C PRO A 286 7.47 21.80 6.14
N LYS A 287 7.96 21.21 5.06
CA LYS A 287 7.21 20.88 3.85
C LYS A 287 6.81 19.42 3.77
N VAL A 288 7.41 18.60 4.61
CA VAL A 288 7.22 17.16 4.58
C VAL A 288 6.97 16.65 5.99
N LEU A 289 5.98 15.79 6.14
CA LEU A 289 5.66 15.11 7.38
C LEU A 289 5.90 13.62 7.22
N PHE A 290 6.62 13.03 8.18
CA PHE A 290 6.73 11.58 8.27
C PHE A 290 5.59 11.00 9.10
N VAL A 291 4.92 9.97 8.59
CA VAL A 291 3.82 9.27 9.27
C VAL A 291 4.29 7.89 9.68
N ASP A 292 4.49 7.74 10.98
CA ASP A 292 4.81 6.46 11.59
C ASP A 292 3.53 5.80 12.13
N TYR A 293 3.08 4.75 11.44
CA TYR A 293 1.92 3.96 11.86
C TYR A 293 2.30 2.58 12.41
N ASP A 294 3.59 2.26 12.55
CA ASP A 294 4.05 0.91 12.93
C ASP A 294 3.47 0.47 14.28
N ALA A 295 3.51 1.36 15.28
CA ALA A 295 2.96 1.07 16.60
C ALA A 295 1.45 0.77 16.59
N LYS A 296 0.72 1.16 15.53
CA LYS A 296 -0.71 0.84 15.40
C LYS A 296 -0.94 -0.61 14.99
N PHE A 297 0.05 -1.26 14.38
CA PHE A 297 -0.02 -2.66 13.94
C PHE A 297 0.22 -3.67 15.07
N GLU A 298 0.51 -3.22 16.29
CA GLU A 298 0.66 -4.11 17.45
C GLU A 298 -0.61 -4.94 17.70
N GLY A 299 -0.47 -6.26 17.86
CA GLY A 299 -1.60 -7.20 17.96
C GLY A 299 -2.18 -7.63 16.60
N HIS A 300 -1.70 -7.04 15.50
CA HIS A 300 -2.19 -7.25 14.14
C HIS A 300 -1.09 -7.71 13.17
N ARG A 301 0.09 -8.09 13.66
CA ARG A 301 1.21 -8.61 12.86
C ARG A 301 1.07 -10.12 12.62
N PHE A 302 2.00 -10.70 11.87
CA PHE A 302 2.16 -12.16 11.83
C PHE A 302 2.76 -12.69 13.14
N CYS A 303 2.44 -13.93 13.51
CA CYS A 303 3.03 -14.58 14.69
C CYS A 303 2.76 -13.87 16.03
N GLU A 304 1.62 -13.19 16.14
CA GLU A 304 1.13 -12.66 17.42
C GLU A 304 0.92 -13.79 18.44
N PRO A 305 0.98 -13.53 19.76
CA PRO A 305 0.82 -14.56 20.78
C PRO A 305 -0.43 -15.43 20.56
N GLY A 306 -0.26 -16.75 20.58
CA GLY A 306 -1.33 -17.71 20.32
C GLY A 306 -1.68 -17.93 18.85
N VAL A 307 -0.94 -17.34 17.90
CA VAL A 307 -1.14 -17.50 16.46
C VAL A 307 -0.02 -18.32 15.83
N MET A 308 -0.41 -19.39 15.14
CA MET A 308 0.49 -20.21 14.32
C MET A 308 0.25 -19.94 12.84
N GLU A 309 1.29 -19.51 12.13
CA GLU A 309 1.20 -19.16 10.70
C GLU A 309 1.42 -20.38 9.77
N PRO A 310 0.83 -20.40 8.55
CA PRO A 310 -0.08 -19.39 8.00
C PRO A 310 -1.51 -19.50 8.56
N ALA A 311 -2.01 -18.42 9.15
CA ALA A 311 -3.35 -18.36 9.76
C ALA A 311 -4.40 -17.78 8.79
N TYR A 312 -4.73 -18.50 7.71
CA TYR A 312 -5.62 -18.02 6.64
C TYR A 312 -7.03 -17.56 7.07
N ASN A 313 -7.55 -18.12 8.17
CA ASN A 313 -8.88 -17.76 8.70
C ASN A 313 -8.84 -16.58 9.68
N ARG A 314 -7.65 -16.03 9.97
CA ARG A 314 -7.47 -14.93 10.91
C ARG A 314 -7.73 -13.59 10.23
N THR A 315 -8.73 -12.85 10.70
CA THR A 315 -9.08 -11.51 10.19
C THR A 315 -8.32 -10.40 10.91
N GLU A 316 -7.77 -10.71 12.08
CA GLU A 316 -7.07 -9.78 12.96
C GLU A 316 -5.68 -9.40 12.44
N THR A 317 -5.05 -10.22 11.58
CA THR A 317 -3.83 -9.77 10.89
C THR A 317 -4.18 -8.67 9.90
N TRP A 318 -3.39 -7.59 9.91
CA TRP A 318 -3.50 -6.50 8.95
C TRP A 318 -2.56 -6.66 7.78
N PHE A 319 -1.81 -7.76 7.67
CA PHE A 319 -1.02 -8.07 6.49
C PHE A 319 -1.65 -9.20 5.69
N PHE A 320 -1.60 -9.12 4.36
CA PHE A 320 -2.01 -10.23 3.51
C PHE A 320 -1.04 -11.41 3.64
N LEU A 321 -1.60 -12.61 3.76
CA LEU A 321 -0.92 -13.87 3.43
C LEU A 321 -0.97 -14.13 1.92
N VAL A 322 -0.12 -15.03 1.42
CA VAL A 322 -0.14 -15.47 0.01
C VAL A 322 -1.52 -16.07 -0.26
N GLY A 323 -2.34 -15.42 -1.09
CA GLY A 323 -3.73 -15.82 -1.30
C GLY A 323 -4.70 -15.58 -0.15
N GLY A 324 -4.27 -14.89 0.90
CA GLY A 324 -5.16 -14.50 1.99
C GLY A 324 -6.21 -13.50 1.50
N LYS A 325 -7.45 -13.64 1.96
CA LYS A 325 -8.52 -12.67 1.67
C LYS A 325 -8.27 -11.34 2.36
N ASP A 326 -8.91 -10.27 1.91
CA ASP A 326 -8.99 -9.02 2.68
C ASP A 326 -9.70 -9.23 4.04
N ASN A 327 -9.45 -8.38 5.04
CA ASN A 327 -10.09 -8.41 6.37
C ASN A 327 -11.31 -7.49 6.46
N ASN A 328 -11.57 -6.67 5.44
CA ASN A 328 -12.81 -5.93 5.36
C ASN A 328 -13.88 -6.78 4.64
N PRO A 329 -14.97 -7.17 5.33
CA PRO A 329 -16.00 -8.02 4.74
C PRO A 329 -16.80 -7.35 3.61
N ASN A 330 -16.71 -6.02 3.47
CA ASN A 330 -17.34 -5.27 2.39
C ASN A 330 -16.47 -5.22 1.13
N VAL A 331 -15.26 -5.76 1.17
CA VAL A 331 -14.36 -5.84 0.02
C VAL A 331 -14.60 -7.15 -0.71
N THR A 332 -15.06 -7.05 -1.95
CA THR A 332 -15.06 -8.20 -2.85
C THR A 332 -13.62 -8.46 -3.30
N ASP A 333 -12.94 -9.39 -2.65
CA ASP A 333 -11.65 -9.90 -3.11
C ASP A 333 -11.90 -10.95 -4.19
N PRO A 334 -11.55 -10.70 -5.47
CA PRO A 334 -11.73 -11.68 -6.54
C PRO A 334 -10.79 -12.87 -6.39
N THR A 335 -9.77 -12.80 -5.50
CA THR A 335 -8.83 -13.89 -5.28
C THR A 335 -9.40 -14.94 -4.31
N PRO A 336 -9.42 -16.22 -4.70
CA PRO A 336 -9.94 -17.30 -3.86
C PRO A 336 -8.92 -17.65 -2.76
N ALA A 337 -9.40 -17.96 -1.56
CA ALA A 337 -8.53 -18.42 -0.48
C ALA A 337 -7.97 -19.83 -0.80
N PRO A 338 -6.71 -20.13 -0.43
CA PRO A 338 -6.07 -21.42 -0.71
C PRO A 338 -6.76 -22.63 -0.06
N ASN A 339 -7.60 -22.42 0.97
CA ASN A 339 -8.28 -23.50 1.72
C ASN A 339 -9.81 -23.50 1.57
N ALA A 340 -10.37 -23.00 0.46
CA ALA A 340 -11.82 -23.01 0.24
C ALA A 340 -12.35 -24.46 0.05
N THR A 341 -12.71 -25.12 1.15
CA THR A 341 -13.24 -26.51 1.16
C THR A 341 -14.75 -26.61 0.90
N THR A 342 -15.44 -25.54 0.50
CA THR A 342 -16.87 -25.61 0.17
C THR A 342 -17.12 -25.61 -1.33
N VAL A 343 -17.36 -26.83 -1.81
CA VAL A 343 -18.40 -27.21 -2.78
C VAL A 343 -19.56 -26.20 -2.73
N GLY A 344 -19.63 -25.36 -3.76
CA GLY A 344 -20.73 -24.46 -4.06
C GLY A 344 -20.72 -24.29 -5.56
N ILE A 345 -21.30 -25.27 -6.24
CA ILE A 345 -21.46 -25.32 -7.69
C ILE A 345 -22.31 -24.11 -8.10
N GLU A 346 -21.67 -23.01 -8.47
CA GLU A 346 -22.19 -22.17 -9.54
C GLU A 346 -21.52 -22.62 -10.83
N TYR A 347 -22.33 -23.26 -11.67
CA TYR A 347 -22.00 -23.80 -12.98
C TYR A 347 -21.13 -22.83 -13.80
N GLY A 348 -19.83 -23.12 -13.95
CA GLY A 348 -19.03 -22.57 -15.05
C GLY A 348 -17.53 -22.35 -14.81
N ALA A 349 -17.08 -22.11 -13.58
CA ALA A 349 -15.66 -21.83 -13.31
C ALA A 349 -14.95 -23.08 -12.77
N SER A 350 -14.56 -24.00 -13.65
CA SER A 350 -13.52 -24.97 -13.29
C SER A 350 -12.30 -24.18 -12.80
N SER A 351 -11.82 -24.47 -11.58
CA SER A 351 -10.48 -24.06 -11.11
C SER A 351 -9.46 -24.55 -12.14
N LYS A 352 -9.14 -23.68 -13.09
CA LYS A 352 -8.13 -23.94 -14.12
C LYS A 352 -6.87 -23.27 -13.63
N THR A 353 -5.89 -24.09 -13.30
CA THR A 353 -4.48 -23.72 -13.16
C THR A 353 -4.04 -22.92 -14.40
N LEU A 354 -3.28 -21.80 -14.23
CA LEU A 354 -2.64 -21.14 -15.38
C LEU A 354 -1.91 -22.21 -16.18
N SER A 355 -2.15 -22.17 -17.49
CA SER A 355 -1.42 -23.02 -18.41
C SER A 355 0.10 -22.85 -18.18
N PRO A 356 0.88 -23.94 -18.17
CA PRO A 356 2.34 -23.87 -18.23
C PRO A 356 2.87 -23.09 -19.46
N LEU A 357 2.00 -22.87 -20.46
CA LEU A 357 2.26 -22.06 -21.65
C LEU A 357 1.82 -20.59 -21.49
N SER A 358 1.36 -20.18 -20.30
CA SER A 358 1.07 -18.78 -20.00
C SER A 358 2.37 -17.97 -20.08
N PRO A 359 2.41 -16.84 -20.80
CA PRO A 359 3.58 -15.95 -20.81
C PRO A 359 4.02 -15.49 -19.40
N LEU A 360 3.09 -15.50 -18.43
CA LEU A 360 3.38 -15.12 -17.03
C LEU A 360 4.18 -16.18 -16.26
N ALA A 361 4.15 -17.43 -16.72
CA ALA A 361 4.75 -18.59 -16.04
C ALA A 361 5.63 -19.42 -16.99
N ASP A 362 5.94 -18.92 -18.18
CA ASP A 362 6.91 -19.53 -19.09
C ASP A 362 8.32 -19.24 -18.57
N PRO A 363 9.06 -20.24 -18.07
CA PRO A 363 10.35 -20.04 -17.44
C PRO A 363 11.44 -19.48 -18.38
N GLU A 364 11.25 -19.55 -19.70
CA GLU A 364 12.19 -19.01 -20.69
C GLU A 364 11.96 -17.53 -20.98
N THR A 365 10.71 -17.06 -20.88
CA THR A 365 10.34 -15.71 -21.35
C THR A 365 9.85 -14.77 -20.24
N CYS A 366 9.47 -15.30 -19.06
CA CYS A 366 8.84 -14.52 -18.00
C CYS A 366 9.75 -13.49 -17.32
N LEU A 367 11.08 -13.69 -17.31
CA LEU A 367 11.98 -12.92 -16.43
C LEU A 367 12.05 -11.44 -16.83
N GLY A 368 12.36 -11.15 -18.09
CA GLY A 368 12.55 -9.78 -18.56
C GLY A 368 11.31 -8.90 -18.35
N PRO A 369 10.10 -9.34 -18.75
CA PRO A 369 8.87 -8.62 -18.45
C PRO A 369 8.62 -8.41 -16.94
N ALA A 370 8.85 -9.43 -16.11
CA ALA A 370 8.65 -9.34 -14.67
C ALA A 370 9.65 -8.40 -13.96
N GLU A 371 10.91 -8.36 -14.42
CA GLU A 371 11.90 -7.41 -13.90
C GLU A 371 11.57 -5.98 -14.32
N ARG A 372 11.12 -5.77 -15.57
CA ARG A 372 10.76 -4.45 -16.08
C ARG A 372 9.51 -3.86 -15.42
N SER A 373 8.55 -4.70 -15.04
CA SER A 373 7.34 -4.20 -14.35
C SER A 373 7.64 -3.70 -12.94
N GLY A 374 8.74 -4.15 -12.33
CA GLY A 374 9.04 -3.92 -10.90
C GLY A 374 8.08 -4.65 -9.95
N ASP A 375 7.08 -5.34 -10.50
CA ASP A 375 6.11 -6.07 -9.71
C ASP A 375 6.67 -7.43 -9.28
N TRP A 376 6.95 -7.50 -8.00
CA TRP A 376 7.45 -8.70 -7.37
C TRP A 376 6.46 -9.90 -7.39
N GLY A 377 5.16 -9.70 -7.60
CA GLY A 377 4.19 -10.79 -7.80
C GLY A 377 4.40 -11.54 -9.11
N LEU A 378 4.60 -10.79 -10.21
CA LEU A 378 5.05 -11.33 -11.50
C LEU A 378 6.41 -12.01 -11.38
N LEU A 379 7.34 -11.39 -10.65
CA LEU A 379 8.68 -11.95 -10.47
C LEU A 379 8.66 -13.24 -9.65
N ALA A 380 7.85 -13.32 -8.59
CA ALA A 380 7.63 -14.52 -7.80
C ALA A 380 7.09 -15.67 -8.67
N LEU A 381 6.09 -15.40 -9.51
CA LEU A 381 5.55 -16.38 -10.45
C LEU A 381 6.62 -16.91 -11.41
N CYS A 382 7.39 -16.01 -12.00
CA CYS A 382 8.48 -16.38 -12.89
C CYS A 382 9.55 -17.22 -12.17
N TYR A 383 9.92 -16.84 -10.95
CA TYR A 383 10.87 -17.58 -10.13
C TYR A 383 10.36 -18.98 -9.78
N MET A 384 9.07 -19.13 -9.46
CA MET A 384 8.49 -20.44 -9.19
C MET A 384 8.47 -21.34 -10.44
N ALA A 385 8.12 -20.78 -11.59
CA ALA A 385 8.17 -21.51 -12.86
C ALA A 385 9.59 -21.98 -13.19
N ARG A 386 10.59 -21.09 -13.05
CA ARG A 386 12.00 -21.42 -13.27
C ARG A 386 12.53 -22.44 -12.26
N ALA A 387 12.16 -22.31 -10.99
CA ALA A 387 12.51 -23.28 -9.96
C ALA A 387 12.00 -24.67 -10.31
N LYS A 388 10.74 -24.78 -10.78
CA LYS A 388 10.14 -26.07 -11.14
C LYS A 388 10.76 -26.67 -12.40
N ARG A 389 11.19 -25.85 -13.36
CA ARG A 389 11.99 -26.28 -14.53
C ARG A 389 13.35 -26.82 -14.10
N ASP A 390 14.07 -26.07 -13.27
CA ASP A 390 15.43 -26.39 -12.86
C ASP A 390 15.49 -27.57 -11.87
N TYR A 391 14.45 -27.70 -11.04
CA TYR A 391 14.29 -28.73 -10.03
C TYR A 391 12.91 -29.41 -10.11
N PRO A 392 12.70 -30.35 -11.03
CA PRO A 392 11.39 -30.98 -11.26
C PRO A 392 10.79 -31.70 -10.04
N SER A 393 11.64 -32.15 -9.11
CA SER A 393 11.25 -32.84 -7.87
C SER A 393 10.77 -31.91 -6.77
N LEU A 394 10.76 -30.58 -6.96
CA LEU A 394 10.22 -29.66 -5.96
C LEU A 394 8.73 -29.86 -5.75
N GLU A 395 8.34 -29.99 -4.49
CA GLU A 395 6.94 -30.08 -4.08
C GLU A 395 6.53 -28.78 -3.39
N PHE A 396 5.32 -28.30 -3.68
CA PHE A 396 4.77 -27.13 -3.02
C PHE A 396 4.33 -27.50 -1.59
N THR A 397 4.42 -26.53 -0.66
CA THR A 397 3.99 -26.73 0.75
C THR A 397 2.48 -27.00 0.88
N ALA A 398 1.69 -26.44 -0.03
CA ALA A 398 0.26 -26.70 -0.16
C ALA A 398 0.01 -27.34 -1.53
N GLU A 399 -0.88 -28.34 -1.59
CA GLU A 399 -1.22 -29.05 -2.84
C GLU A 399 -1.83 -28.09 -3.89
N ASP A 400 -2.55 -27.06 -3.43
CA ASP A 400 -3.19 -26.06 -4.26
C ASP A 400 -2.44 -24.72 -4.21
N VAL A 401 -1.37 -24.61 -5.00
CA VAL A 401 -0.96 -23.30 -5.51
C VAL A 401 -2.13 -22.80 -6.37
N MET A 402 -2.88 -21.83 -5.86
CA MET A 402 -4.06 -21.32 -6.55
C MET A 402 -3.63 -20.41 -7.68
N ILE A 403 -3.70 -20.98 -8.87
CA ILE A 403 -3.33 -20.34 -10.10
C ILE A 403 -4.64 -20.05 -10.86
N GLN A 404 -5.40 -19.02 -10.47
CA GLN A 404 -6.57 -18.64 -11.26
C GLN A 404 -6.15 -18.19 -12.67
N ASN A 405 -6.95 -18.52 -13.68
CA ASN A 405 -6.66 -18.23 -15.10
C ASN A 405 -6.59 -16.74 -15.52
N SER A 406 -6.58 -15.79 -14.59
CA SER A 406 -6.53 -14.36 -14.93
C SER A 406 -5.11 -13.85 -14.85
N MET A 407 -4.61 -13.30 -15.97
CA MET A 407 -3.30 -12.66 -16.02
C MET A 407 -3.13 -11.52 -14.99
N TRP A 408 -4.25 -10.98 -14.51
CA TRP A 408 -4.27 -9.85 -13.59
C TRP A 408 -4.19 -10.33 -12.12
N TYR A 409 -4.98 -11.35 -11.75
CA TYR A 409 -5.15 -11.74 -10.35
C TYR A 409 -4.05 -12.63 -9.76
N VAL A 410 -3.35 -13.44 -10.57
CA VAL A 410 -2.31 -14.33 -10.03
C VAL A 410 -1.07 -13.57 -9.57
N PRO A 411 -0.57 -12.57 -10.31
CA PRO A 411 0.47 -11.70 -9.77
C PRO A 411 0.06 -11.05 -8.45
N THR A 412 -1.16 -10.55 -8.34
CA THR A 412 -1.70 -9.95 -7.12
C THR A 412 -1.78 -10.95 -5.97
N TYR A 413 -2.12 -12.21 -6.24
CA TYR A 413 -2.17 -13.29 -5.25
C TYR A 413 -0.88 -13.44 -4.45
N TYR A 414 0.27 -13.29 -5.12
CA TYR A 414 1.59 -13.31 -4.49
C TYR A 414 2.05 -11.91 -4.08
N GLY A 415 1.86 -10.92 -4.96
CA GLY A 415 2.36 -9.56 -4.79
C GLY A 415 1.70 -8.79 -3.66
N LYS A 416 0.47 -9.12 -3.25
CA LYS A 416 -0.16 -8.47 -2.10
C LYS A 416 0.41 -8.92 -0.76
N THR A 417 1.13 -10.04 -0.70
CA THR A 417 1.62 -10.59 0.57
C THR A 417 2.52 -9.58 1.29
N PHE A 418 2.42 -9.50 2.62
CA PHE A 418 3.11 -8.50 3.45
C PHE A 418 2.69 -7.03 3.21
N HIS A 419 1.73 -6.77 2.31
CA HIS A 419 1.08 -5.46 2.24
C HIS A 419 -0.07 -5.35 3.23
N PRO A 420 -0.40 -4.13 3.68
CA PRO A 420 -1.58 -3.88 4.49
C PRO A 420 -2.86 -4.34 3.80
N ARG A 421 -3.73 -5.02 4.55
CA ARG A 421 -5.14 -5.27 4.22
C ARG A 421 -5.95 -3.99 4.43
N SER A 422 -7.22 -3.98 4.04
CA SER A 422 -8.09 -2.80 4.16
C SER A 422 -8.10 -2.18 5.55
N LEU A 423 -8.22 -2.98 6.63
CA LEU A 423 -8.17 -2.44 8.00
C LEU A 423 -6.80 -1.85 8.36
N GLY A 424 -5.71 -2.35 7.77
CA GLY A 424 -4.38 -1.74 7.90
C GLY A 424 -4.31 -0.39 7.21
N HIS A 425 -4.85 -0.29 5.99
CA HIS A 425 -4.95 0.98 5.26
C HIS A 425 -5.82 2.02 5.99
N GLU A 426 -6.88 1.61 6.68
CA GLU A 426 -7.68 2.51 7.52
C GLU A 426 -6.85 3.19 8.61
N LYS A 427 -5.84 2.49 9.15
CA LYS A 427 -4.93 3.00 10.19
C LYS A 427 -3.82 3.85 9.61
N SER A 428 -3.30 3.48 8.43
CA SER A 428 -2.39 4.32 7.66
C SER A 428 -3.05 5.67 7.33
N ARG A 429 -4.29 5.65 6.83
CA ARG A 429 -5.13 6.85 6.62
C ARG A 429 -5.28 7.64 7.92
N ALA A 430 -5.74 7.02 9.01
CA ALA A 430 -5.97 7.74 10.26
C ALA A 430 -4.71 8.45 10.79
N SER A 431 -3.55 7.81 10.62
CA SER A 431 -2.26 8.37 11.01
C SER A 431 -1.83 9.51 10.08
N ALA A 432 -2.05 9.37 8.77
CA ALA A 432 -1.75 10.42 7.77
C ALA A 432 -2.63 11.66 7.91
N CYS A 433 -3.89 11.47 8.30
CA CYS A 433 -4.84 12.55 8.57
C CYS A 433 -4.69 13.18 9.97
N GLY A 434 -3.83 12.64 10.84
CA GLY A 434 -3.71 13.09 12.24
C GLY A 434 -4.99 12.89 13.06
N LEU A 435 -5.83 11.92 12.70
CA LEU A 435 -7.09 11.64 13.39
C LEU A 435 -6.81 10.97 14.75
N PRO A 436 -7.48 11.40 15.84
CA PRO A 436 -7.40 10.66 17.10
C PRO A 436 -7.95 9.24 16.92
N PRO A 437 -7.40 8.23 17.62
CA PRO A 437 -7.92 6.86 17.54
C PRO A 437 -9.40 6.87 17.92
N LYS A 438 -10.28 6.38 17.04
CA LYS A 438 -11.66 6.05 17.42
C LYS A 438 -11.57 5.09 18.61
N GLN A 439 -12.05 5.51 19.77
CA GLN A 439 -12.34 4.57 20.86
C GLN A 439 -13.37 3.60 20.31
N ASP A 440 -12.96 2.34 20.19
CA ASP A 440 -13.83 1.26 19.79
C ASP A 440 -14.94 1.15 20.86
N MET A 441 -16.14 1.63 20.56
CA MET A 441 -17.30 1.52 21.45
C MET A 441 -17.85 0.08 21.53
N ARG A 442 -17.00 -0.93 21.35
CA ARG A 442 -17.30 -2.34 21.59
C ARG A 442 -16.59 -2.95 22.80
N GLU A 443 -15.69 -2.22 23.47
CA GLU A 443 -14.93 -2.75 24.61
C GLU A 443 -15.38 -2.25 26.01
N LYS A 444 -16.55 -1.63 26.13
CA LYS A 444 -17.18 -1.27 27.44
C LYS A 444 -18.45 -2.05 27.76
N SER A 445 -18.45 -3.34 27.42
CA SER A 445 -19.45 -4.30 27.90
C SER A 445 -18.76 -5.60 28.29
N ARG A 446 -17.98 -5.55 29.37
CA ARG A 446 -17.76 -6.68 30.30
C ARG A 446 -17.48 -6.14 31.70
#